data_AF-A0A6N9SV61-F1
#
_entry.id   AF-A0A6N9SV61-F1
#
_cell.length_a   1.000
_cell.length_b   1.000
_cell.length_c   1.000
_cell.angle_alpha   90.00
_cell.angle_beta   90.00
_cell.angle_gamma   90.00
#
_symmetry.space_group_name_H-M   'P 1'
#
loop_
_entity.id
_entity.type
_entity.pdbx_description
1 polymer ?
#
loop_
_entity_poly.entity_id
_entity_poly.type
_entity_poly.pdbx_seq_one_letter_code
_entity_poly.pdbx_strand_id
1 'polypeptide(L)' 'MIADLNARDAKIVISRHPRLAAPLAIDEEMYKWRHLIEVSFCNIKEVKRIAIRADKTDTSFAAFIQITAADILSC' A
#
# COMPACT_ATOMS: atom_id res chain seq x y z
N MET A 1 -10.68 -15.72 10.42
CA MET A 1 -10.01 -14.77 9.50
C MET A 1 -11.02 -13.81 8.87
N ILE A 2 -11.94 -14.24 7.99
CA ILE A 2 -12.99 -13.35 7.42
C ILE A 2 -13.93 -12.82 8.51
N ALA A 3 -14.33 -13.67 9.46
CA ALA A 3 -15.15 -13.26 10.61
C ALA A 3 -14.45 -12.22 11.52
N ASP A 4 -13.12 -12.23 11.59
CA ASP A 4 -12.33 -11.28 12.40
C ASP A 4 -12.20 -9.93 11.68
N LEU A 5 -12.07 -9.95 10.36
CA LEU A 5 -12.07 -8.75 9.50
C LEU A 5 -13.43 -8.06 9.50
N ASN A 6 -14.51 -8.83 9.41
CA ASN A 6 -15.88 -8.29 9.53
C ASN A 6 -16.15 -7.72 10.93
N ALA A 7 -15.60 -8.31 11.99
CA ALA A 7 -15.72 -7.78 13.35
C ALA A 7 -14.95 -6.45 13.55
N ARG A 8 -13.95 -6.17 12.70
CA ARG A 8 -13.20 -4.91 12.66
C ARG A 8 -13.77 -3.90 11.66
N ASP A 9 -14.95 -4.16 11.10
CA ASP A 9 -15.60 -3.35 10.06
C ASP A 9 -14.71 -3.12 8.82
N ALA A 10 -13.81 -4.06 8.54
CA ALA A 10 -12.89 -3.95 7.41
C ALA A 10 -13.48 -4.60 6.16
N LYS A 11 -13.79 -3.79 5.14
CA LYS A 11 -14.26 -4.28 3.83
C LYS A 11 -13.12 -5.02 3.10
N ILE A 12 -13.34 -6.29 2.80
CA ILE A 12 -12.35 -7.11 2.07
C ILE A 12 -12.42 -6.77 0.58
N VAL A 13 -11.47 -5.95 0.12
CA VAL A 13 -11.39 -5.47 -1.27
C VAL A 13 -10.50 -6.34 -2.16
N ILE A 14 -9.55 -7.07 -1.57
CA ILE A 14 -8.54 -7.84 -2.33
C ILE A 14 -8.98 -9.30 -2.41
N SER A 15 -8.92 -9.88 -3.61
CA SER A 15 -9.22 -11.30 -3.82
C SER A 15 -8.25 -12.18 -3.05
N ARG A 16 -8.80 -13.20 -2.39
CA ARG A 16 -7.99 -14.28 -1.88
C ARG A 16 -7.54 -15.15 -3.06
N HIS A 17 -6.42 -15.84 -2.89
CA HIS A 17 -5.81 -16.71 -3.90
C HIS A 17 -6.89 -17.53 -4.67
N PRO A 18 -6.89 -17.53 -6.01
CA PRO A 18 -7.97 -18.08 -6.84
C PRO A 18 -8.25 -19.58 -6.70
N ARG A 19 -7.49 -20.31 -5.87
CA ARG A 19 -7.67 -21.74 -5.59
C ARG A 19 -8.63 -22.03 -4.43
N LEU A 20 -9.23 -21.00 -3.81
CA LEU A 20 -10.26 -21.21 -2.79
C LEU A 20 -11.64 -21.40 -3.43
N ALA A 21 -12.39 -22.37 -2.89
CA ALA A 21 -13.66 -22.88 -3.39
C ALA A 21 -14.83 -21.87 -3.50
N ALA A 22 -14.65 -20.64 -3.01
CA ALA A 22 -15.66 -19.59 -3.09
C ALA A 22 -15.00 -18.26 -3.47
N PRO A 23 -15.13 -17.82 -4.74
CA PRO A 23 -14.73 -16.48 -5.15
C PRO A 23 -15.58 -15.45 -4.38
N LEU A 24 -14.93 -14.52 -3.69
CA LEU A 24 -15.63 -13.37 -3.12
C LEU A 24 -16.02 -12.43 -4.27
N ALA A 25 -17.28 -12.01 -4.31
CA ALA A 25 -17.72 -10.96 -5.24
C ALA A 25 -17.01 -9.66 -4.86
N ILE A 26 -16.01 -9.28 -5.65
CA ILE A 26 -15.22 -8.07 -5.43
C ILE A 26 -15.73 -7.02 -6.39
N ASP A 27 -15.89 -5.82 -5.85
CA ASP A 27 -16.18 -4.63 -6.60
C ASP A 27 -14.95 -4.27 -7.45
N GLU A 28 -15.07 -4.40 -8.77
CA GLU A 28 -13.98 -4.11 -9.71
C GLU A 28 -13.56 -2.63 -9.69
N GLU A 29 -14.49 -1.73 -9.38
CA GLU A 29 -14.20 -0.29 -9.28
C GLU A 29 -13.34 0.00 -8.04
N MET A 30 -13.70 -0.61 -6.91
CA MET A 30 -12.90 -0.53 -5.68
C MET A 30 -11.56 -1.25 -5.81
N TYR A 31 -11.48 -2.32 -6.61
CA TYR A 31 -10.22 -3.02 -6.89
C TYR A 31 -9.23 -2.16 -7.71
N LYS A 32 -9.73 -1.27 -8.58
CA LYS A 32 -8.87 -0.34 -9.35
C LYS A 32 -8.10 0.63 -8.45
N TRP A 33 -8.64 1.02 -7.30
CA TRP A 33 -7.98 1.93 -6.37
C TRP A 33 -6.69 1.35 -5.77
N ARG A 34 -6.48 0.03 -5.86
CA ARG A 34 -5.21 -0.61 -5.51
C ARG A 34 -4.04 -0.02 -6.29
N HIS A 35 -4.25 0.35 -7.55
CA HIS A 35 -3.21 0.94 -8.39
C HIS A 35 -2.69 2.26 -7.80
N LEU A 36 -3.54 3.06 -7.15
CA LEU A 36 -3.14 4.31 -6.50
C LEU A 36 -2.13 4.06 -5.37
N ILE A 37 -2.35 3.00 -4.60
CA ILE A 37 -1.43 2.61 -3.52
C ILE A 37 -0.14 2.05 -4.11
N GLU A 38 -0.24 1.21 -5.14
CA GLU A 38 0.91 0.62 -5.81
C GLU A 38 1.81 1.67 -6.46
N VAL A 39 1.22 2.66 -7.15
CA VAL A 39 1.98 3.74 -7.79
C VAL A 39 2.68 4.61 -6.75
N SER A 40 2.04 4.93 -5.62
CA SER A 40 2.69 5.66 -4.52
C SER A 40 3.90 4.89 -3.97
N PHE A 41 3.78 3.58 -3.74
CA PHE A 41 4.91 2.77 -3.28
C PHE A 41 6.01 2.60 -4.33
N CYS A 42 5.65 2.55 -5.61
CA CYS A 42 6.62 2.52 -6.70
C CYS A 42 7.46 3.81 -6.68
N ASN A 43 6.79 4.96 -6.64
CA ASN A 43 7.43 6.28 -6.59
C ASN A 43 8.36 6.42 -5.37
N ILE A 44 7.95 5.96 -4.18
CA ILE A 44 8.80 5.96 -2.97
C ILE A 44 10.07 5.12 -3.19
N LYS A 45 9.95 3.96 -3.85
CA LYS A 45 11.09 3.07 -4.12
C LYS A 45 12.02 3.58 -5.22
N GLU A 46 11.52 4.41 -6.14
CA GLU A 46 12.35 5.04 -7.17
C GLU A 46 13.32 6.07 -6.59
N VAL A 47 13.01 6.62 -5.41
CA VAL A 47 13.91 7.55 -4.74
C VAL A 47 15.15 6.81 -4.26
N LYS A 48 16.26 6.99 -5.01
CA LYS A 48 17.55 6.33 -4.77
C LYS A 48 17.99 6.37 -3.31
N ARG A 49 17.77 7.50 -2.62
CA ARG A 49 18.13 7.68 -1.20
C ARG A 49 17.43 6.68 -0.28
N ILE A 50 16.15 6.42 -0.54
CA ILE A 50 15.34 5.43 0.18
C ILE A 50 15.74 4.02 -0.23
N ALA A 51 15.88 3.77 -1.55
CA ALA A 51 16.21 2.46 -2.10
C ALA A 51 17.55 1.90 -1.59
N ILE A 52 18.60 2.73 -1.53
CA ILE A 52 19.94 2.31 -1.10
C ILE A 52 20.16 2.48 0.40
N ARG A 53 19.16 3.00 1.14
CA ARG A 53 19.28 3.40 2.55
C ARG A 53 20.55 4.23 2.78
N ALA A 54 20.64 5.36 2.06
CA ALA A 54 21.83 6.22 2.10
C ALA A 54 22.02 6.96 3.44
N ASP A 55 20.94 7.08 4.21
CA ASP A 55 20.91 7.78 5.49
C ASP A 55 21.54 6.95 6.61
N LYS A 56 22.41 7.59 7.39
CA LYS A 56 23.15 6.94 8.50
C LYS A 56 22.31 6.80 9.77
N THR A 57 21.33 7.67 9.99
CA THR A 57 20.46 7.65 11.16
C THR A 57 19.03 7.29 10.78
N ASP A 58 18.34 6.56 11.65
CA ASP A 58 16.94 6.19 11.43
C ASP A 58 16.03 7.41 11.40
N THR A 59 16.36 8.46 12.17
CA THR A 59 15.61 9.71 12.17
C THR A 59 15.67 10.43 10.82
N SER A 60 16.84 10.51 10.19
CA SER A 60 16.96 11.18 8.89
C SER A 60 16.32 10.37 7.77
N PHE A 61 16.42 9.03 7.84
CA PHE A 61 15.72 8.12 6.93
C PHE A 61 14.19 8.26 7.04
N ALA A 62 13.65 8.24 8.27
CA ALA A 62 12.21 8.39 8.51
C ALA A 62 11.70 9.76 8.07
N ALA A 63 12.41 10.85 8.39
CA ALA A 63 12.05 12.20 7.95
C ALA A 63 11.98 12.29 6.42
N PHE A 64 12.93 11.69 5.72
CA PHE A 64 12.96 11.71 4.27
C PHE A 64 11.80 10.92 3.64
N ILE A 65 11.42 9.78 4.21
CA ILE A 65 10.21 9.05 3.80
C ILE A 65 8.97 9.93 3.95
N GLN A 66 8.83 10.65 5.07
CA GLN A 66 7.67 11.52 5.29
C GLN A 66 7.60 12.67 4.29
N ILE A 67 8.75 13.29 3.97
CA ILE A 67 8.83 14.35 2.96
C ILE A 67 8.43 13.80 1.58
N THR A 68 9.04 12.70 1.16
CA THR A 68 8.72 12.06 -0.14
C THR A 68 7.23 11.66 -0.23
N ALA A 69 6.66 11.14 0.85
CA ALA A 69 5.24 10.79 0.89
C ALA A 69 4.33 12.03 0.77
N ALA A 70 4.68 13.14 1.43
CA ALA A 70 3.96 14.41 1.31
C ALA A 70 4.03 14.96 -0.11
N ASP A 71 5.21 14.91 -0.74
CA ASP A 71 5.40 15.37 -2.12
C ASP A 71 4.55 14.56 -3.11
N ILE A 72 4.53 13.22 -2.98
CA ILE A 72 3.73 12.33 -3.84
C ILE A 72 2.22 12.55 -3.67
N LEU A 73 1.76 12.82 -2.45
CA LEU A 73 0.35 13.07 -2.16
C LEU A 73 -0.11 14.46 -2.60
N SER A 74 0.82 15.42 -2.69
CA SER A 74 0.52 16.81 -3.06
C SER A 74 0.38 17.06 -4.57
N CYS A 75 0.74 16.09 -5.40
CA CYS A 75 0.67 16.13 -6.86
C CYS A 75 -0.61 15.44 -7.35
#